data_AF-A0A933DY13-F1
#
_entry.id   AF-A0A933DY13-F1
#
_cell.length_a   1.000
_cell.length_b   1.000
_cell.length_c   1.000
_cell.angle_alpha   90.00
_cell.angle_beta   90.00
_cell.angle_gamma   90.00
#
_symmetry.space_group_name_H-M   'P 1'
#
loop_
_entity.id
_entity.type
_entity.pdbx_description
1 polymer ?
#
loop_
_entity_poly.entity_id
_entity_poly.type
_entity_poly.pdbx_seq_one_letter_code
_entity_poly.pdbx_strand_id
1 'polypeptide(L)'
;MLVRLLRALRLDGGVYQEVKDDPQATFQALSVLLMGSLSLTLAGLVRLVPLRSPAGGLQLFAWSLASALAGWVAMGLLAYGVGRGLRRPASLLSLLRTLGFAQAPGLLYGLLAVPGVEVWVNAGVLLWMLLGMAVGLRQALVVSRVPAFFMAAAGLLVAVGVRDLLRGAVLGGA
;
A
#
# COMPACT_ATOMS: atom_id res chain seq x y z
N MET A 1 4.61 -16.85 2.66
CA MET A 1 3.96 -15.62 2.12
C MET A 1 2.43 -15.64 2.27
N LEU A 2 1.68 -16.58 1.67
CA LEU A 2 0.20 -16.55 1.67
C LEU A 2 -0.43 -16.54 3.08
N VAL A 3 0.04 -17.39 3.99
CA VAL A 3 -0.44 -17.40 5.39
C VAL A 3 -0.23 -16.05 6.07
N ARG A 4 0.92 -15.40 5.81
CA ARG A 4 1.22 -14.07 6.34
C ARG A 4 0.28 -13.01 5.74
N LEU A 5 -0.06 -13.12 4.44
CA LEU A 5 -1.01 -12.20 3.81
C LEU A 5 -2.42 -12.33 4.39
N LEU A 6 -2.91 -13.55 4.58
CA LEU A 6 -4.22 -13.77 5.20
C LEU A 6 -4.27 -13.21 6.62
N ARG A 7 -3.19 -13.36 7.39
CA ARG A 7 -3.05 -12.76 8.72
C ARG A 7 -2.99 -11.22 8.67
N ALA A 8 -2.29 -10.65 7.69
CA ALA A 8 -2.24 -9.21 7.49
C ALA A 8 -3.62 -8.63 7.12
N LEU A 9 -4.38 -9.32 6.26
CA LEU A 9 -5.77 -8.97 5.94
C LEU A 9 -6.69 -9.05 7.16
N ARG A 10 -6.41 -9.96 8.10
CA ARG A 10 -7.10 -10.07 9.39
C ARG A 10 -6.61 -9.07 10.44
N LEU A 11 -5.69 -8.16 10.08
CA LEU A 11 -5.09 -7.17 10.99
C LEU A 11 -4.39 -7.81 12.20
N ASP A 12 -3.83 -9.02 12.02
CA ASP A 12 -3.09 -9.72 13.07
C ASP A 12 -1.78 -8.98 13.37
N GLY A 13 -1.65 -8.44 14.59
CA GLY A 13 -0.45 -7.76 15.03
C GLY A 13 0.82 -8.62 14.97
N GLY A 14 0.71 -9.93 15.16
CA GLY A 14 1.83 -10.86 15.19
C GLY A 14 2.53 -11.00 13.83
N VAL A 15 1.79 -10.92 12.71
CA VAL A 15 2.42 -11.04 11.39
C VAL A 15 3.32 -9.84 11.09
N TYR A 16 2.98 -8.66 11.60
CA TYR A 16 3.78 -7.45 11.40
C TYR A 16 5.12 -7.53 12.16
N GLN A 17 5.16 -8.19 13.32
CA GLN A 17 6.43 -8.46 14.02
C GLN A 17 7.25 -9.50 13.26
N GLU A 18 6.61 -10.58 12.79
CA GLU A 18 7.26 -11.64 12.02
C GLU A 18 7.95 -11.10 10.75
N VAL A 19 7.27 -10.26 9.97
CA VAL A 19 7.83 -9.70 8.72
C VAL A 19 8.82 -8.56 8.97
N LYS A 20 8.74 -7.89 10.12
CA LYS A 20 9.70 -6.85 10.52
C LYS A 20 11.10 -7.44 10.70
N ASP A 21 11.15 -8.62 11.32
CA ASP A 21 12.37 -9.30 11.74
C ASP A 21 12.91 -10.27 10.67
N ASP A 22 12.13 -10.58 9.63
CA ASP A 22 12.53 -11.43 8.51
C ASP A 22 13.07 -10.60 7.32
N PRO A 23 14.37 -10.64 7.01
CA PRO A 23 14.94 -9.89 5.89
C PRO A 23 14.41 -10.31 4.51
N GLN A 24 14.00 -11.56 4.35
CA GLN A 24 13.43 -12.08 3.09
C GLN A 24 12.01 -11.52 2.84
N ALA A 25 11.37 -10.98 3.88
CA ALA A 25 10.05 -10.38 3.75
C ALA A 25 10.06 -9.07 2.93
N THR A 26 11.23 -8.48 2.63
CA THR A 26 11.32 -7.30 1.73
C THR A 26 10.83 -7.66 0.32
N PHE A 27 11.27 -8.80 -0.21
CA PHE A 27 10.85 -9.27 -1.53
C PHE A 27 9.38 -9.70 -1.53
N GLN A 28 8.89 -10.25 -0.42
CA GLN A 28 7.48 -10.57 -0.25
C GLN A 28 6.63 -9.28 -0.25
N ALA A 29 7.05 -8.25 0.49
CA ALA A 29 6.40 -6.94 0.50
C ALA A 29 6.32 -6.32 -0.90
N LEU A 30 7.43 -6.31 -1.66
CA LEU A 30 7.44 -5.88 -3.05
C LEU A 30 6.44 -6.65 -3.93
N SER A 31 6.33 -7.96 -3.71
CA SER A 31 5.40 -8.82 -4.43
C SER A 31 3.94 -8.47 -4.11
N VAL A 32 3.62 -8.06 -2.87
CA VAL A 32 2.28 -7.57 -2.51
C VAL A 32 1.92 -6.32 -3.30
N LEU A 33 2.86 -5.36 -3.40
CA LEU A 33 2.65 -4.14 -4.17
C LEU A 33 2.42 -4.46 -5.65
N LEU A 34 3.26 -5.32 -6.23
CA LEU A 34 3.15 -5.76 -7.62
C LEU A 34 1.78 -6.39 -7.90
N MET A 35 1.33 -7.31 -7.04
CA MET A 35 0.04 -7.97 -7.18
C MET A 35 -1.13 -6.98 -7.02
N GLY A 36 -1.04 -6.01 -6.11
CA GLY A 36 -2.04 -4.95 -5.98
C GLY A 36 -2.14 -4.07 -7.22
N SER A 37 -1.00 -3.67 -7.79
CA SER A 37 -0.93 -2.90 -9.04
C SER A 37 -1.49 -3.68 -10.24
N LEU A 38 -1.18 -4.97 -10.34
CA LEU A 38 -1.76 -5.86 -11.35
C LEU A 38 -3.29 -5.96 -11.17
N SER A 39 -3.77 -6.14 -9.95
CA SER A 39 -5.20 -6.26 -9.64
C SER A 39 -5.97 -5.00 -10.07
N LEU A 40 -5.43 -3.81 -9.75
CA LEU A 40 -6.00 -2.53 -10.18
C LEU A 40 -5.98 -2.38 -11.71
N THR A 41 -4.88 -2.77 -12.36
CA THR A 41 -4.73 -2.67 -13.81
C THR A 41 -5.75 -3.55 -14.54
N LEU A 42 -5.89 -4.81 -14.10
CA LEU A 42 -6.85 -5.74 -14.70
C LEU A 42 -8.29 -5.23 -14.57
N ALA A 43 -8.67 -4.67 -13.41
CA ALA A 43 -9.97 -4.04 -13.24
C ALA A 43 -10.16 -2.83 -14.19
N GLY A 44 -9.12 -2.00 -14.34
CA GLY A 44 -9.13 -0.87 -15.27
C GLY A 44 -9.29 -1.29 -16.73
N LEU A 45 -8.61 -2.35 -17.18
CA LEU A 45 -8.73 -2.88 -18.54
C LEU A 45 -10.15 -3.37 -18.86
N VAL A 46 -10.83 -3.97 -17.89
CA VAL A 46 -12.22 -4.42 -18.06
C VAL A 46 -13.18 -3.23 -18.21
N ARG A 47 -13.01 -2.19 -17.38
CA ARG A 47 -13.96 -1.07 -17.24
C ARG A 47 -13.73 0.09 -18.21
N LEU A 48 -12.48 0.42 -18.51
CA LEU A 48 -12.11 1.66 -19.18
C LEU A 48 -11.82 1.40 -20.65
N VAL A 49 -12.81 1.67 -21.51
CA VAL A 49 -12.72 1.54 -22.98
C VAL A 49 -11.46 2.18 -23.56
N PRO A 50 -11.01 3.39 -23.14
CA PRO A 50 -9.78 4.00 -23.65
C PRO A 50 -8.51 3.22 -23.30
N LEU A 51 -8.53 2.39 -22.25
CA LEU A 51 -7.38 1.64 -21.76
C LEU A 51 -7.29 0.23 -22.34
N ARG A 52 -8.25 -0.21 -23.17
CA ARG A 52 -8.26 -1.56 -23.76
C ARG A 52 -7.17 -1.82 -24.80
N SER A 53 -6.41 -0.80 -25.18
CA SER A 53 -5.21 -0.99 -26.00
C SER A 53 -4.05 -1.54 -25.15
N PRO A 54 -3.12 -2.33 -25.72
CA PRO A 54 -1.94 -2.79 -25.00
C PRO A 54 -1.13 -1.63 -24.39
N ALA A 55 -1.07 -0.49 -25.09
CA ALA A 55 -0.41 0.73 -24.62
C ALA A 55 -1.12 1.34 -23.40
N GLY A 56 -2.45 1.45 -23.42
CA GLY A 56 -3.24 1.99 -22.30
C GLY A 56 -3.16 1.11 -21.04
N GLY A 57 -3.17 -0.21 -21.21
CA GLY A 57 -2.95 -1.16 -20.13
C GLY A 57 -1.57 -1.04 -19.49
N LEU A 58 -0.52 -0.95 -20.33
CA LEU A 58 0.85 -0.79 -19.85
C LEU A 58 1.05 0.55 -19.11
N GLN A 59 0.46 1.63 -19.62
CA GLN A 59 0.52 2.96 -19.00
C GLN A 59 -0.19 2.97 -17.63
N LEU A 60 -1.37 2.34 -17.53
CA LEU A 60 -2.08 2.18 -16.26
C LEU A 60 -1.27 1.34 -15.26
N PHE A 61 -0.69 0.23 -15.72
CA PHE A 61 0.16 -0.61 -14.89
C PHE A 61 1.38 0.14 -14.37
N ALA A 62 2.13 0.80 -15.27
CA ALA A 62 3.30 1.58 -14.92
C ALA A 62 2.96 2.69 -13.92
N TRP A 63 1.88 3.44 -14.15
CA TRP A 63 1.39 4.45 -13.22
C TRP A 63 1.03 3.86 -11.86
N SER A 64 0.28 2.75 -11.84
CA SER A 64 -0.18 2.13 -10.59
C SER A 64 0.97 1.56 -9.76
N LEU A 65 1.96 0.93 -10.41
CA LEU A 65 3.14 0.39 -9.76
C LEU A 65 4.07 1.51 -9.27
N ALA A 66 4.33 2.52 -10.10
CA ALA A 66 5.12 3.68 -9.71
C ALA A 66 4.51 4.39 -8.50
N SER A 67 3.18 4.60 -8.52
CA SER A 67 2.45 5.22 -7.40
C SER A 67 2.53 4.37 -6.12
N ALA A 68 2.38 3.05 -6.24
CA ALA A 68 2.48 2.14 -5.10
C ALA A 68 3.88 2.13 -4.48
N LEU A 69 4.94 2.06 -5.32
CA LEU A 69 6.33 2.05 -4.87
C LEU A 69 6.74 3.40 -4.27
N ALA A 70 6.42 4.50 -4.94
CA ALA A 70 6.74 5.84 -4.46
C ALA A 70 6.02 6.14 -3.14
N GLY A 71 4.72 5.83 -3.05
CA GLY A 71 3.96 5.95 -1.81
C GLY A 71 4.53 5.10 -0.68
N TRP A 72 4.90 3.84 -0.98
CA TRP A 72 5.49 2.93 0.00
C TRP A 72 6.82 3.42 0.55
N VAL A 73 7.73 3.90 -0.30
CA VAL A 73 9.01 4.48 0.11
C VAL A 73 8.79 5.78 0.91
N ALA A 74 7.93 6.67 0.42
CA ALA A 74 7.61 7.92 1.11
C ALA A 74 7.05 7.68 2.52
N MET A 75 6.15 6.71 2.67
CA MET A 75 5.60 6.31 3.97
C MET A 75 6.66 5.67 4.87
N GLY A 76 7.53 4.83 4.32
CA GLY A 76 8.66 4.26 5.08
C GLY A 76 9.57 5.33 5.64
N LEU A 77 9.91 6.34 4.82
CA LEU A 77 10.74 7.48 5.23
C LEU A 77 10.03 8.36 6.27
N LEU A 78 8.73 8.62 6.10
CA LEU A 78 7.93 9.35 7.08
C LEU A 78 7.93 8.61 8.43
N ALA A 79 7.61 7.32 8.44
CA ALA A 79 7.59 6.51 9.65
C ALA A 79 8.98 6.42 10.31
N TYR A 80 10.04 6.34 9.51
CA TYR A 80 11.42 6.33 10.00
C TYR A 80 11.78 7.67 10.66
N GLY A 81 11.44 8.80 10.01
CA GLY A 81 11.66 10.14 10.56
C GLY A 81 10.91 10.37 11.87
N VAL A 82 9.61 10.07 11.90
CA VAL A 82 8.78 10.21 13.09
C VAL A 82 9.26 9.26 14.20
N GLY A 83 9.59 8.01 13.87
CA GLY A 83 10.13 7.03 14.82
C GLY A 83 11.40 7.50 15.50
N ARG A 84 12.35 8.09 14.73
CA ARG A 84 13.55 8.71 15.31
C ARG A 84 13.22 9.88 16.23
N GLY A 85 12.29 10.75 15.83
CA GLY A 85 11.81 11.85 16.67
C GLY A 85 11.21 11.37 18.00
N LEU A 86 10.52 10.23 18.00
CA LEU A 86 9.93 9.60 19.18
C LEU A 86 10.90 8.71 19.98
N ARG A 87 12.19 8.68 19.63
CA ARG A 87 13.20 7.78 20.23
C ARG A 87 12.80 6.29 20.16
N ARG A 88 12.13 5.90 19.08
CA ARG A 88 11.75 4.52 18.77
C ARG A 88 12.58 4.01 17.60
N PRO A 89 13.78 3.44 17.85
CA PRO A 89 14.66 3.01 16.77
C PRO A 89 14.03 1.85 16.01
N ALA A 90 13.88 2.02 14.70
CA ALA A 90 13.52 0.97 13.75
C ALA A 90 14.33 1.17 12.48
N SER A 91 14.75 0.08 11.85
CA SER A 91 15.39 0.17 10.54
C SER A 91 14.35 0.56 9.48
N LEU A 92 14.76 1.37 8.50
CA LEU A 92 13.89 1.75 7.38
C LEU A 92 13.35 0.51 6.66
N LEU A 93 14.20 -0.51 6.43
CA LEU A 93 13.80 -1.75 5.77
C LEU A 93 12.75 -2.53 6.58
N SER A 94 12.87 -2.58 7.90
CA SER A 94 11.86 -3.21 8.77
C SER A 94 10.49 -2.49 8.67
N LEU A 95 10.49 -1.16 8.58
CA LEU A 95 9.28 -0.38 8.36
C LEU A 95 8.68 -0.64 6.98
N LEU A 96 9.51 -0.66 5.94
CA LEU A 96 9.09 -0.96 4.57
C LEU A 96 8.45 -2.36 4.47
N ARG A 97 9.05 -3.41 5.06
CA ARG A 97 8.45 -4.75 5.10
C ARG A 97 7.07 -4.73 5.73
N THR A 98 6.96 -4.11 6.91
CA THR A 98 5.72 -3.99 7.67
C THR A 98 4.64 -3.27 6.87
N LEU A 99 4.98 -2.11 6.29
CA LEU A 99 4.06 -1.30 5.49
C LEU A 99 3.68 -2.00 4.19
N GLY A 100 4.59 -2.75 3.56
CA GLY A 100 4.28 -3.48 2.33
C GLY A 100 3.29 -4.60 2.56
N PHE A 101 3.36 -5.31 3.70
CA PHE A 101 2.32 -6.25 4.11
C PHE A 101 1.00 -5.57 4.47
N ALA A 102 1.03 -4.33 4.99
CA ALA A 102 -0.18 -3.54 5.22
C ALA A 102 -0.90 -3.15 3.92
N GLN A 103 -0.23 -3.20 2.76
CA GLN A 103 -0.84 -3.00 1.44
C GLN A 103 -1.64 -4.21 0.94
N ALA A 104 -1.68 -5.34 1.67
CA ALA A 104 -2.36 -6.56 1.24
C ALA A 104 -3.83 -6.36 0.78
N PRO A 105 -4.65 -5.48 1.40
CA PRO A 105 -6.00 -5.21 0.91
C PRO A 105 -6.04 -4.66 -0.53
N GLY A 106 -4.95 -4.11 -1.05
CA GLY A 106 -4.83 -3.67 -2.45
C GLY A 106 -5.03 -4.79 -3.47
N LEU A 107 -4.89 -6.06 -3.08
CA LEU A 107 -5.26 -7.22 -3.90
C LEU A 107 -6.76 -7.22 -4.25
N LEU A 108 -7.59 -6.58 -3.43
CA LEU A 108 -9.04 -6.49 -3.63
C LEU A 108 -9.43 -5.43 -4.68
N TYR A 109 -8.48 -4.63 -5.20
CA TYR A 109 -8.77 -3.69 -6.28
C TYR A 109 -9.27 -4.38 -7.56
N GLY A 110 -9.08 -5.69 -7.72
CA GLY A 110 -9.73 -6.47 -8.78
C GLY A 110 -11.27 -6.36 -8.76
N LEU A 111 -11.88 -6.13 -7.58
CA LEU A 111 -13.33 -5.94 -7.44
C LEU A 111 -13.86 -4.67 -8.13
N LEU A 112 -12.98 -3.72 -8.47
CA LEU A 112 -13.33 -2.54 -9.27
C LEU A 112 -13.78 -2.90 -10.69
N ALA A 113 -13.58 -4.15 -11.13
CA ALA A 113 -14.15 -4.66 -12.38
C ALA A 113 -15.69 -4.75 -12.34
N VAL A 114 -16.30 -4.73 -11.15
CA VAL A 114 -17.75 -4.77 -10.98
C VAL A 114 -18.33 -3.34 -11.09
N PRO A 115 -19.35 -3.12 -11.94
CA PRO A 115 -20.01 -1.82 -12.04
C PRO A 115 -20.74 -1.40 -10.76
N GLY A 116 -20.63 -0.12 -10.38
CA GLY A 116 -21.45 0.50 -9.34
C GLY A 116 -20.92 0.33 -7.91
N VAL A 117 -19.78 -0.32 -7.73
CA VAL A 117 -19.14 -0.56 -6.42
C VAL A 117 -17.82 0.18 -6.24
N GLU A 118 -17.39 0.99 -7.21
CA GLU A 118 -16.03 1.51 -7.29
C GLU A 118 -15.65 2.37 -6.09
N VAL A 119 -16.55 3.30 -5.74
CA VAL A 119 -16.35 4.19 -4.59
C VAL A 119 -16.27 3.39 -3.30
N TRP A 120 -17.13 2.38 -3.14
CA TRP A 120 -17.21 1.54 -1.94
C TRP A 120 -15.99 0.62 -1.80
N VAL A 121 -15.58 -0.03 -2.88
CA VAL A 121 -14.38 -0.89 -2.91
C VAL A 121 -13.15 -0.04 -2.64
N ASN A 122 -12.99 1.11 -3.31
CA ASN A 122 -11.85 1.98 -3.10
C ASN A 122 -11.79 2.51 -1.66
N ALA A 123 -12.91 3.02 -1.12
CA ALA A 123 -12.98 3.48 0.25
C ALA A 123 -12.69 2.36 1.26
N GLY A 124 -13.26 1.18 1.04
CA GLY A 124 -13.06 0.00 1.88
C GLY A 124 -11.60 -0.45 1.89
N VAL A 125 -10.96 -0.54 0.72
CA VAL A 125 -9.55 -0.91 0.61
C VAL A 125 -8.64 0.12 1.27
N LEU A 126 -8.87 1.42 1.05
CA LEU A 126 -8.08 2.49 1.68
C LEU A 126 -8.22 2.48 3.21
N LEU A 127 -9.43 2.30 3.72
CA LEU A 127 -9.67 2.17 5.17
C LEU A 127 -8.97 0.92 5.73
N TRP A 128 -9.05 -0.21 5.03
CA TRP A 128 -8.40 -1.45 5.46
C TRP A 128 -6.88 -1.31 5.49
N MET A 129 -6.29 -0.67 4.47
CA MET A 129 -4.87 -0.36 4.41
C MET A 129 -4.47 0.59 5.54
N LEU A 130 -5.27 1.63 5.83
CA LEU A 130 -5.04 2.54 6.95
C LEU A 130 -4.97 1.78 8.29
N LEU A 131 -5.93 0.88 8.54
CA LEU A 131 -5.96 0.06 9.75
C LEU A 131 -4.75 -0.88 9.80
N GLY A 132 -4.42 -1.53 8.69
CA GLY A 132 -3.24 -2.40 8.58
C GLY A 132 -1.93 -1.65 8.86
N MET A 133 -1.79 -0.44 8.32
CA MET A 133 -0.65 0.43 8.56
C MET A 133 -0.58 0.86 10.02
N ALA A 134 -1.70 1.24 10.63
CA ALA A 134 -1.74 1.63 12.04
C ALA A 134 -1.32 0.46 12.94
N VAL A 135 -1.82 -0.75 12.69
CA VAL A 135 -1.40 -1.96 13.42
C VAL A 135 0.07 -2.26 13.17
N GLY A 136 0.52 -2.22 11.92
CA GLY A 136 1.90 -2.50 11.55
C GLY A 136 2.90 -1.52 12.18
N LEU A 137 2.67 -0.22 12.04
CA LEU A 137 3.52 0.83 12.61
C LEU A 137 3.55 0.77 14.14
N ARG A 138 2.40 0.48 14.77
CA ARG A 138 2.34 0.25 16.22
C ARG A 138 3.32 -0.85 16.65
N GLN A 139 3.37 -1.95 15.91
CA GLN A 139 4.25 -3.07 16.21
C GLN A 139 5.71 -2.79 15.85
N ALA A 140 5.95 -2.17 14.70
CA ALA A 140 7.30 -1.88 14.23
C ALA A 140 8.03 -0.87 15.12
N LEU A 141 7.33 0.21 15.52
CA LEU A 141 7.87 1.29 16.35
C LEU A 141 7.60 1.11 17.85
N VAL A 142 6.82 0.11 18.25
CA VAL A 142 6.44 -0.15 19.65
C VAL A 142 5.83 1.11 20.29
N VAL A 143 4.83 1.68 19.63
CA VAL A 143 4.11 2.89 20.08
C VAL A 143 2.67 2.54 20.49
N SER A 144 1.96 3.49 21.10
CA SER A 144 0.53 3.34 21.38
C SER A 144 -0.32 3.47 20.10
N ARG A 145 -1.62 3.15 20.19
CA ARG A 145 -2.53 3.12 19.04
C ARG A 145 -2.70 4.49 18.38
N VAL A 146 -2.74 5.56 19.19
CA VAL A 146 -3.04 6.92 18.72
C VAL A 146 -1.94 7.49 17.81
N PRO A 147 -0.65 7.53 18.20
CA PRO A 147 0.43 7.96 17.30
C PRO A 147 0.54 7.09 16.05
N ALA A 148 0.36 5.78 16.20
CA ALA A 148 0.41 4.86 15.06
C ALA A 148 -0.68 5.16 14.03
N PHE A 149 -1.90 5.45 14.48
CA PHE A 149 -2.99 5.84 13.61
C PHE A 149 -2.71 7.15 12.88
N PHE A 150 -2.24 8.19 13.58
CA PHE A 150 -1.91 9.46 12.93
C PHE A 150 -0.75 9.34 11.93
N MET A 151 0.28 8.55 12.23
CA MET A 151 1.35 8.25 11.27
C MET A 151 0.81 7.53 10.02
N ALA A 152 -0.07 6.54 10.22
CA ALA A 152 -0.71 5.82 9.13
C ALA A 152 -1.59 6.75 8.27
N ALA A 153 -2.39 7.62 8.91
CA ALA A 153 -3.23 8.59 8.22
C ALA A 153 -2.40 9.60 7.43
N ALA A 154 -1.36 10.18 8.04
CA ALA A 154 -0.45 11.10 7.36
C ALA A 154 0.23 10.43 6.15
N GLY A 155 0.71 9.20 6.33
CA GLY A 155 1.31 8.46 5.23
C GLY A 155 0.32 8.09 4.13
N LEU A 156 -0.94 7.77 4.46
CA LEU A 156 -1.98 7.52 3.46
C LEU A 156 -2.25 8.78 2.62
N LEU A 157 -2.31 9.95 3.26
CA LEU A 157 -2.45 11.24 2.56
C LEU A 157 -1.27 11.50 1.63
N VAL A 158 -0.04 11.20 2.07
CA VAL A 158 1.15 11.28 1.22
C VAL A 158 1.03 10.33 0.02
N ALA A 159 0.62 9.08 0.23
CA ALA A 159 0.47 8.10 -0.84
C ALA A 159 -0.61 8.52 -1.85
N VAL A 160 -1.73 9.07 -1.39
CA VAL A 160 -2.78 9.63 -2.26
C VAL A 160 -2.26 10.83 -3.04
N GLY A 161 -1.58 11.77 -2.38
CA GLY A 161 -0.99 12.94 -3.04
C GLY A 161 0.06 12.55 -4.10
N VAL A 162 0.93 11.59 -3.80
CA VAL A 162 1.90 11.03 -4.76
C VAL A 162 1.20 10.41 -5.95
N ARG A 163 0.17 9.59 -5.72
CA ARG A 163 -0.62 8.96 -6.77
C ARG A 163 -1.28 10.00 -7.68
N ASP A 164 -1.88 11.05 -7.10
CA ASP A 164 -2.60 12.07 -7.85
C ASP A 164 -1.63 12.97 -8.64
N LEU A 165 -0.45 13.28 -8.09
CA LEU A 165 0.64 13.96 -8.80
C LEU A 165 1.13 13.13 -10.00
N LEU A 166 1.40 11.83 -9.79
CA LEU A 166 1.84 10.93 -10.85
C LEU A 166 0.75 10.69 -11.89
N ARG A 167 -0.53 10.79 -11.50
CA ARG A 167 -1.65 10.67 -12.44
C ARG A 167 -1.62 11.81 -13.47
N GLY A 168 -1.40 13.05 -13.01
CA GLY A 168 -1.26 14.20 -13.91
C GLY A 168 -0.08 14.05 -14.86
N ALA A 169 1.07 13.59 -14.35
CA ALA A 169 2.28 13.44 -15.15
C ALA A 169 2.20 12.28 -16.18
N VAL A 170 1.56 11.16 -15.82
CA VAL A 170 1.56 9.95 -16.65
C VAL A 170 0.32 9.86 -17.52
N LEU A 171 -0.87 10.22 -17.01
CA LEU A 171 -2.15 10.08 -17.73
C LEU A 171 -2.70 11.40 -18.27
N GLY A 172 -2.18 12.55 -17.83
CA GLY A 172 -2.62 13.88 -18.30
C GLY A 172 -1.98 14.35 -19.60
N GLY A 173 -1.02 13.59 -20.14
CA GLY A 173 -0.38 13.86 -21.44
C GLY A 173 -0.99 13.10 -22.63
N ALA A 174 -2.15 12.45 -22.45
CA ALA A 174 -2.91 11.75 -23.48
C ALA A 174 -4.23 12.47 -23.75
#